data_AF-A0A3A9W7U9-F1
#
_entry.id   AF-A0A3A9W7U9-F1
#
_cell.length_a   1.000
_cell.length_b   1.000
_cell.length_c   1.000
_cell.angle_alpha   90.00
_cell.angle_beta   90.00
_cell.angle_gamma   90.00
#
_symmetry.space_group_name_H-M   'P 1'
#
loop_
_entity.id
_entity.type
_entity.pdbx_description
1 polymer ?
#
loop_
_entity_poly.entity_id
_entity_poly.type
_entity_poly.pdbx_seq_one_letter_code
_entity_poly.pdbx_strand_id
1 'polypeptide(L)'
;MIVVNFPLRYTTKSSVKAVFLLGCFIFLFNTVNSQNMDDFIEYDSFVIIEKPQKTYKGFYKDGKPYNGYFSKGNDEFPRVDYYENGETKFQYSLDIYQMTLGMESSEIDGFQEEEGEAMNEEDYNEYIKNKYKPKLNIKSVYQNGKITDGYEYMELDSGIISKKIEKEKTTALHIDAFAMHYYQRTSLVLVSDTLIIGSPTIAAAGESIEIRLFNDNQTWITNYHIEGEKIGANYYKEGEIKSLPADCTLFTYDQNNVTYNFGRGGFKKYSGKLDLIDIQKMYFEKPEIFANKNMQSFFDEFIKAFTVEIQKEDRQRLQEPEIFRGYIITGEKGEIIKGIRFFEKETDSYYEEYKNGKKIKKEKIDLINFQKTFKEYLESTRND
;
A
#
# COMPACT_ATOMS: atom_id res chain seq x y z
N MET A 1 -84.87 25.08 -59.51
CA MET A 1 -83.89 26.16 -59.30
C MET A 1 -82.53 25.50 -59.13
N ILE A 2 -81.64 25.67 -60.11
CA ILE A 2 -80.38 24.92 -60.21
C ILE A 2 -79.30 25.70 -59.45
N VAL A 3 -78.70 25.07 -58.43
CA VAL A 3 -77.54 25.61 -57.70
C VAL A 3 -76.30 24.90 -58.21
N VAL A 4 -75.39 25.66 -58.80
CA VAL A 4 -74.10 25.21 -59.30
C VAL A 4 -73.04 25.47 -58.22
N ASN A 5 -72.36 24.42 -57.77
CA ASN A 5 -71.20 24.51 -56.90
C ASN A 5 -69.91 24.57 -57.72
N PHE A 6 -69.02 25.51 -57.40
CA PHE A 6 -67.64 25.55 -57.88
C PHE A 6 -66.67 25.24 -56.74
N PRO A 7 -65.65 24.36 -56.94
CA PRO A 7 -64.61 24.13 -55.96
C PRO A 7 -63.40 25.03 -56.24
N LEU A 8 -62.87 25.69 -55.21
CA LEU A 8 -61.54 26.30 -55.24
C LEU A 8 -60.58 25.46 -54.39
N ARG A 9 -59.75 24.66 -55.08
CA ARG A 9 -58.55 24.03 -54.52
C ARG A 9 -57.44 25.08 -54.43
N TYR A 10 -56.94 25.35 -53.23
CA TYR A 10 -55.65 26.01 -53.04
C TYR A 10 -54.63 24.97 -52.52
N THR A 11 -53.64 24.65 -53.35
CA THR A 11 -52.47 23.86 -53.00
C THR A 11 -51.37 24.79 -52.51
N THR A 12 -51.05 24.77 -51.22
CA THR A 12 -49.84 25.42 -50.69
C THR A 12 -48.67 24.42 -50.73
N LYS A 13 -47.55 24.87 -51.33
CA LYS A 13 -46.33 24.07 -51.56
C LYS A 13 -45.66 23.66 -50.24
N SER A 14 -45.33 22.37 -50.14
CA SER A 14 -44.75 21.68 -48.97
C SER A 14 -43.33 22.16 -48.57
N SER A 15 -42.67 23.02 -49.35
CA SER A 15 -41.27 23.39 -49.14
C SER A 15 -41.03 24.46 -48.07
N VAL A 16 -42.07 25.19 -47.63
CA VAL A 16 -41.90 26.26 -46.61
C VAL A 16 -41.97 25.71 -45.17
N LYS A 17 -42.64 24.56 -44.95
CA LYS A 17 -42.73 23.95 -43.61
C LYS A 17 -41.44 23.28 -43.17
N ALA A 18 -40.61 22.77 -44.10
CA ALA A 18 -39.37 22.09 -43.77
C ALA A 18 -38.26 23.06 -43.31
N VAL A 19 -38.17 24.26 -43.88
CA VAL A 19 -37.14 25.26 -43.50
C VAL A 19 -37.42 25.87 -42.13
N PHE A 20 -38.69 26.06 -41.77
CA PHE A 20 -39.05 26.55 -40.42
C PHE A 20 -38.82 25.50 -39.32
N LEU A 21 -39.02 24.21 -39.63
CA LEU A 21 -38.76 23.11 -38.68
C LEU A 21 -37.26 22.88 -38.46
N LEU A 22 -36.42 23.05 -39.49
CA LEU A 22 -34.96 22.92 -39.37
C LEU A 22 -34.34 24.13 -38.64
N GLY A 23 -34.86 25.34 -38.86
CA GLY A 23 -34.44 26.54 -38.14
C GLY A 23 -34.75 26.49 -36.63
N CYS A 24 -35.92 25.96 -36.25
CA CYS A 24 -36.26 25.75 -34.84
C CYS A 24 -35.41 24.64 -34.18
N PHE A 25 -34.99 23.61 -34.92
CA PHE A 25 -34.09 22.58 -34.39
C PHE A 25 -32.68 23.14 -34.09
N ILE A 26 -32.13 23.99 -34.96
CA ILE A 26 -30.77 24.56 -34.74
C ILE A 26 -30.74 25.54 -33.55
N PHE A 27 -31.84 26.22 -33.25
CA PHE A 27 -31.93 27.10 -32.07
C PHE A 27 -32.29 26.37 -30.75
N LEU A 28 -32.93 25.20 -30.82
CA LEU A 28 -33.19 24.37 -29.63
C LEU A 28 -31.99 23.53 -29.20
N PHE A 29 -31.08 23.17 -30.11
CA PHE A 29 -29.85 22.45 -29.73
C PHE A 29 -28.72 23.35 -29.22
N ASN A 30 -28.76 24.66 -29.47
CA ASN A 30 -27.71 25.58 -29.02
C ASN A 30 -28.04 26.34 -27.72
N THR A 31 -29.32 26.44 -27.32
CA THR A 31 -29.71 27.18 -26.11
C THR A 31 -29.78 26.31 -24.84
N VAL A 32 -29.77 24.98 -24.96
CA VAL A 32 -29.80 24.05 -23.81
C VAL A 32 -28.42 23.81 -23.18
N ASN A 33 -27.33 24.23 -23.81
CA ASN A 33 -25.98 24.14 -23.22
C ASN A 33 -25.52 25.41 -22.48
N SER A 34 -26.35 26.46 -22.43
CA SER A 34 -26.02 27.73 -21.78
C SER A 34 -26.66 27.92 -20.40
N GLN A 35 -27.48 26.99 -19.93
CA GLN A 35 -28.18 27.11 -18.64
C GLN A 35 -27.49 26.23 -17.59
N ASN A 36 -26.96 26.89 -16.55
CA ASN A 36 -26.36 26.36 -15.32
C ASN A 36 -24.86 25.97 -15.35
N MET A 37 -23.97 26.85 -15.84
CA MET A 37 -22.55 26.86 -15.41
C MET A 37 -22.25 27.99 -14.41
N ASP A 38 -23.28 28.54 -13.75
CA ASP A 38 -23.12 29.72 -12.88
C ASP A 38 -22.48 29.39 -11.52
N ASP A 39 -22.42 28.10 -11.15
CA ASP A 39 -21.76 27.64 -9.93
C ASP A 39 -20.34 27.17 -10.24
N PHE A 40 -19.36 27.99 -9.84
CA PHE A 40 -17.94 27.64 -9.87
C PHE A 40 -17.30 27.83 -8.49
N ILE A 41 -16.20 27.13 -8.27
CA ILE A 41 -15.34 27.25 -7.09
C ILE A 41 -13.93 27.60 -7.53
N GLU A 42 -13.23 28.38 -6.71
CA GLU A 42 -11.85 28.78 -6.93
C GLU A 42 -10.96 28.31 -5.78
N TYR A 43 -9.75 27.88 -6.12
CA TYR A 43 -8.73 27.46 -5.17
C TYR A 43 -7.42 28.19 -5.44
N ASP A 44 -6.83 28.74 -4.39
CA ASP A 44 -5.50 29.36 -4.41
C ASP A 44 -4.57 28.80 -3.31
N SER A 45 -4.96 27.70 -2.66
CA SER A 45 -4.25 27.09 -1.53
C SER A 45 -3.17 26.07 -1.93
N PHE A 46 -3.04 25.70 -3.21
CA PHE A 46 -2.04 24.76 -3.72
C PHE A 46 -1.51 25.17 -5.10
N VAL A 47 -0.35 24.64 -5.51
CA VAL A 47 0.20 24.78 -6.87
C VAL A 47 0.36 23.40 -7.51
N ILE A 48 -0.20 23.20 -8.70
CA ILE A 48 0.04 22.02 -9.52
C ILE A 48 1.28 22.27 -10.38
N ILE A 49 2.36 21.52 -10.14
CA ILE A 49 3.65 21.75 -10.82
C ILE A 49 3.55 21.58 -12.34
N GLU A 50 2.82 20.57 -12.81
CA GLU A 50 2.64 20.33 -14.26
C GLU A 50 1.93 21.51 -14.95
N LYS A 51 1.03 22.21 -14.24
CA LYS A 51 0.20 23.30 -14.76
C LYS A 51 0.06 24.42 -13.73
N PRO A 52 1.13 25.21 -13.49
CA PRO A 52 1.12 26.26 -12.48
C PRO A 52 0.11 27.35 -12.84
N GLN A 53 -0.77 27.69 -11.90
CA GLN A 53 -1.77 28.76 -12.04
C GLN A 53 -1.86 29.52 -10.73
N LYS A 54 -2.21 30.82 -10.81
CA LYS A 54 -2.48 31.63 -9.62
C LYS A 54 -3.71 31.10 -8.87
N THR A 55 -4.75 30.76 -9.63
CA THR A 55 -6.03 30.28 -9.15
C THR A 55 -6.50 29.13 -10.02
N TYR A 56 -7.04 28.08 -9.41
CA TYR A 56 -7.62 26.92 -10.07
C TYR A 56 -9.14 26.97 -9.97
N LYS A 57 -9.85 26.79 -11.07
CA LYS A 57 -11.33 26.86 -11.10
C LYS A 57 -11.96 25.49 -11.36
N GLY A 58 -13.05 25.19 -10.67
CA GLY A 58 -13.92 24.05 -10.91
C GLY A 58 -15.35 24.51 -11.18
N PHE A 59 -16.02 23.92 -12.16
CA PHE A 59 -17.38 24.25 -12.59
C PHE A 59 -18.33 23.09 -12.30
N TYR A 60 -19.42 23.36 -11.61
CA TYR A 60 -20.46 22.38 -11.33
C TYR A 60 -21.48 22.30 -12.46
N LYS A 61 -22.11 21.13 -12.60
CA LYS A 61 -23.33 20.92 -13.38
C LYS A 61 -24.27 20.03 -12.55
N ASP A 62 -25.48 20.52 -12.31
CA ASP A 62 -26.47 19.84 -11.46
C ASP A 62 -25.93 19.49 -10.05
N GLY A 63 -25.16 20.42 -9.47
CA GLY A 63 -24.53 20.25 -8.15
C GLY A 63 -23.37 19.24 -8.10
N LYS A 64 -22.92 18.73 -9.25
CA LYS A 64 -21.81 17.76 -9.34
C LYS A 64 -20.61 18.36 -10.06
N PRO A 65 -19.37 17.99 -9.70
CA PRO A 65 -18.18 18.38 -10.45
C PRO A 65 -18.31 18.02 -11.93
N TYR A 66 -18.08 18.98 -12.83
CA TYR A 66 -18.25 18.79 -14.27
C TYR A 66 -16.98 19.10 -15.06
N ASN A 67 -16.39 20.27 -14.89
CA ASN A 67 -15.17 20.67 -15.59
C ASN A 67 -14.22 21.41 -14.65
N GLY A 68 -12.92 21.17 -14.75
CA GLY A 68 -11.90 21.91 -13.99
C GLY A 68 -11.43 21.19 -12.73
N TYR A 69 -10.89 21.95 -11.78
CA TYR A 69 -10.15 21.44 -10.63
C TYR A 69 -11.00 21.48 -9.36
N PHE A 70 -11.00 20.39 -8.60
CA PHE A 70 -11.74 20.26 -7.35
C PHE A 70 -10.81 19.72 -6.26
N SER A 71 -10.64 20.49 -5.19
CA SER A 71 -9.82 20.09 -4.04
C SER A 71 -10.48 18.95 -3.25
N LYS A 72 -9.66 18.06 -2.72
CA LYS A 72 -9.99 16.88 -1.93
C LYS A 72 -8.93 16.65 -0.85
N GLY A 73 -9.29 15.99 0.25
CA GLY A 73 -8.39 15.79 1.39
C GLY A 73 -8.53 16.91 2.40
N ASN A 74 -7.51 17.07 3.24
CA ASN A 74 -7.43 18.13 4.25
C ASN A 74 -6.35 19.16 3.86
N ASP A 75 -6.22 20.22 4.65
CA ASP A 75 -5.26 21.30 4.37
C ASP A 75 -3.79 20.86 4.45
N GLU A 76 -3.51 19.81 5.23
CA GLU A 76 -2.16 19.24 5.40
C GLU A 76 -1.75 18.36 4.21
N PHE A 77 -2.73 17.67 3.62
CA PHE A 77 -2.54 16.76 2.49
C PHE A 77 -3.56 17.02 1.37
N PRO A 78 -3.46 18.18 0.70
CA PRO A 78 -4.37 18.51 -0.38
C PRO A 78 -4.12 17.60 -1.59
N ARG A 79 -5.21 17.15 -2.18
CA ARG A 79 -5.27 16.46 -3.47
C ARG A 79 -6.25 17.20 -4.35
N VAL A 80 -6.07 17.15 -5.66
CA VAL A 80 -6.91 17.90 -6.60
C VAL A 80 -7.31 17.02 -7.74
N ASP A 81 -8.60 16.73 -7.84
CA ASP A 81 -9.16 15.99 -8.95
C ASP A 81 -9.48 16.96 -10.10
N TYR A 82 -9.08 16.61 -11.32
CA TYR A 82 -9.43 17.33 -12.55
C TYR A 82 -10.53 16.57 -13.30
N TYR A 83 -11.62 17.27 -13.57
CA TYR A 83 -12.79 16.76 -14.28
C TYR A 83 -12.87 17.32 -15.70
N GLU A 84 -13.34 16.48 -16.60
CA GLU A 84 -13.70 16.82 -17.97
C GLU A 84 -15.04 16.16 -18.31
N ASN A 85 -16.05 16.96 -18.63
CA ASN A 85 -17.41 16.53 -18.96
C ASN A 85 -18.06 15.62 -17.89
N GLY A 86 -17.78 15.86 -16.62
CA GLY A 86 -18.28 15.08 -15.48
C GLY A 86 -17.47 13.82 -15.17
N GLU A 87 -16.41 13.54 -15.94
CA GLU A 87 -15.52 12.41 -15.69
C GLU A 87 -14.21 12.89 -15.08
N THR A 88 -13.78 12.27 -13.98
CA THR A 88 -12.45 12.49 -13.41
C THR A 88 -11.40 11.95 -14.38
N LYS A 89 -10.44 12.80 -14.78
CA LYS A 89 -9.34 12.42 -15.69
C LYS A 89 -8.02 12.30 -14.96
N PHE A 90 -7.74 13.22 -14.05
CA PHE A 90 -6.49 13.26 -13.30
C PHE A 90 -6.73 13.52 -11.82
N GLN A 91 -5.78 13.09 -11.00
CA GLN A 91 -5.60 13.61 -9.65
C GLN A 91 -4.19 14.15 -9.53
N TYR A 92 -4.07 15.29 -8.87
CA TYR A 92 -2.80 15.89 -8.51
C TYR A 92 -2.62 15.76 -6.99
N SER A 93 -1.46 15.30 -6.57
CA SER A 93 -1.12 15.10 -5.17
C SER A 93 0.36 15.42 -4.95
N LEU A 94 0.83 15.27 -3.71
CA LEU A 94 2.22 15.48 -3.34
C LEU A 94 2.84 14.23 -2.71
N ASP A 95 4.16 14.09 -2.83
CA ASP A 95 4.91 13.11 -2.05
C ASP A 95 5.24 13.69 -0.67
N ILE A 96 4.63 13.14 0.38
CA ILE A 96 4.82 13.57 1.77
C ILE A 96 6.29 13.50 2.17
N TYR A 97 7.01 12.47 1.74
CA TYR A 97 8.43 12.32 2.05
C TYR A 97 9.26 13.44 1.45
N GLN A 98 8.94 13.88 0.24
CA GLN A 98 9.63 15.02 -0.37
C GLN A 98 9.30 16.33 0.35
N MET A 99 8.06 16.49 0.83
CA MET A 99 7.67 17.64 1.65
C MET A 99 8.46 17.69 2.97
N THR A 100 8.63 16.55 3.64
CA THR A 100 9.38 16.51 4.91
C THR A 100 10.88 16.70 4.73
N LEU A 101 11.46 16.24 3.62
CA LEU A 101 12.85 16.54 3.25
C LEU A 101 13.06 17.98 2.76
N GLY A 102 12.00 18.61 2.24
CA GLY A 102 12.03 19.92 1.58
C GLY A 102 11.98 21.13 2.51
N MET A 103 11.84 20.96 3.83
CA MET A 103 11.94 22.08 4.78
C MET A 103 13.40 22.49 5.07
N GLU A 104 14.38 21.59 4.93
CA GLU A 104 15.81 21.93 5.07
C GLU A 104 16.55 22.09 3.73
N SER A 105 16.02 21.54 2.64
CA SER A 105 16.69 21.52 1.32
C SER A 105 16.13 22.49 0.28
N SER A 106 15.32 23.47 0.70
CA SER A 106 14.82 24.53 -0.18
C SER A 106 15.88 25.57 -0.58
N GLU A 107 17.10 25.12 -0.88
CA GLU A 107 17.87 25.67 -2.00
C GLU A 107 17.18 25.22 -3.30
N ILE A 108 15.97 25.75 -3.56
CA ILE A 108 15.45 25.75 -4.92
C ILE A 108 16.37 26.70 -5.68
N ASP A 109 17.28 26.11 -6.45
CA ASP A 109 18.15 26.75 -7.43
C ASP A 109 17.39 27.88 -8.16
N GLY A 110 17.58 29.12 -7.71
CA GLY A 110 16.88 30.30 -8.24
C GLY A 110 16.30 31.29 -7.22
N PHE A 111 16.14 30.93 -5.94
CA PHE A 111 15.80 31.88 -4.88
C PHE A 111 16.98 32.02 -3.92
N GLN A 112 18.03 32.73 -4.34
CA GLN A 112 18.97 33.29 -3.39
C GLN A 112 18.19 34.29 -2.53
N GLU A 113 18.22 34.12 -1.20
CA GLU A 113 17.86 35.20 -0.29
C GLU A 113 18.88 36.33 -0.54
N GLU A 114 18.55 37.25 -1.46
CA GLU A 114 19.25 38.52 -1.54
C GLU A 114 18.92 39.26 -0.24
N GLU A 115 19.81 39.16 0.75
CA GLU A 115 19.85 40.06 1.90
C GLU A 115 19.93 41.49 1.37
N GLY A 116 18.80 42.19 1.27
CA GLY A 116 18.85 43.52 0.64
C GLY A 116 17.62 44.40 0.76
N GLU A 117 16.40 43.88 0.63
CA GLU A 117 15.22 44.76 0.55
C GLU A 117 14.19 44.46 1.64
N ALA A 118 13.86 45.49 2.42
CA ALA A 118 12.76 45.44 3.38
C ALA A 118 11.45 45.28 2.61
N MET A 119 10.95 44.04 2.57
CA MET A 119 9.65 43.70 2.03
C MET A 119 8.56 44.38 2.87
N ASN A 120 7.56 44.99 2.23
CA ASN A 120 6.43 45.52 2.99
C ASN A 120 5.58 44.35 3.55
N GLU A 121 4.68 44.64 4.51
CA GLU A 121 3.90 43.62 5.19
C GLU A 121 3.01 42.79 4.23
N GLU A 122 2.46 43.41 3.19
CA GLU A 122 1.62 42.73 2.20
C GLU A 122 2.44 41.74 1.36
N ASP A 123 3.58 42.19 0.83
CA ASP A 123 4.51 41.36 0.06
C ASP A 123 5.07 40.23 0.92
N TYR A 124 5.36 40.48 2.21
CA TYR A 124 5.82 39.46 3.14
C TYR A 124 4.76 38.40 3.40
N ASN A 125 3.51 38.82 3.60
CA ASN A 125 2.38 37.90 3.77
C ASN A 125 2.14 37.06 2.52
N GLU A 126 2.24 37.65 1.32
CA GLU A 126 2.14 36.90 0.06
C GLU A 126 3.32 35.94 -0.14
N TYR A 127 4.54 36.35 0.19
CA TYR A 127 5.73 35.49 0.19
C TYR A 127 5.55 34.29 1.12
N ILE A 128 5.18 34.51 2.38
CA ILE A 128 4.93 33.45 3.36
C ILE A 128 3.80 32.52 2.90
N LYS A 129 2.68 33.08 2.40
CA LYS A 129 1.57 32.30 1.84
C LYS A 129 2.03 31.39 0.70
N ASN A 130 2.88 31.90 -0.20
CA ASN A 130 3.38 31.12 -1.34
C ASN A 130 4.50 30.14 -0.96
N LYS A 131 5.32 30.47 0.04
CA LYS A 131 6.42 29.61 0.54
C LYS A 131 5.90 28.30 1.11
N TYR A 132 4.81 28.35 1.87
CA TYR A 132 4.19 27.18 2.49
C TYR A 132 3.08 26.54 1.65
N LYS A 133 2.86 27.03 0.43
CA LYS A 133 1.82 26.52 -0.47
C LYS A 133 2.20 25.10 -0.95
N PRO A 134 1.38 24.08 -0.69
CA PRO A 134 1.66 22.71 -1.14
C PRO A 134 1.86 22.65 -2.66
N LYS A 135 2.97 22.02 -3.06
CA LYS A 135 3.35 21.83 -4.46
C LYS A 135 3.00 20.41 -4.88
N LEU A 136 1.89 20.28 -5.60
CA LEU A 136 1.37 19.01 -6.08
C LEU A 136 2.19 18.58 -7.30
N ASN A 137 3.09 17.61 -7.08
CA ASN A 137 4.09 17.15 -8.03
C ASN A 137 3.83 15.74 -8.58
N ILE A 138 2.84 15.05 -8.03
CA ILE A 138 2.38 13.75 -8.50
C ILE A 138 1.11 13.95 -9.33
N LYS A 139 1.05 13.27 -10.47
CA LYS A 139 -0.13 13.18 -11.33
C LYS A 139 -0.56 11.73 -11.44
N SER A 140 -1.80 11.45 -11.07
CA SER A 140 -2.48 10.17 -11.28
C SER A 140 -3.48 10.26 -12.42
N VAL A 141 -3.66 9.19 -13.18
CA VAL A 141 -4.55 9.09 -14.34
C VAL A 141 -5.73 8.18 -14.03
N TYR A 142 -6.93 8.71 -14.25
CA TYR A 142 -8.17 7.98 -14.10
C TYR A 142 -8.64 7.36 -15.42
N GLN A 143 -9.11 6.11 -15.34
CA GLN A 143 -9.91 5.48 -16.39
C GLN A 143 -11.07 4.75 -15.71
N ASN A 144 -12.29 4.98 -16.21
CA ASN A 144 -13.51 4.38 -15.66
C ASN A 144 -13.66 4.56 -14.14
N GLY A 145 -13.30 5.76 -13.64
CA GLY A 145 -13.39 6.10 -12.22
C GLY A 145 -12.33 5.46 -11.31
N LYS A 146 -11.31 4.78 -11.88
CA LYS A 146 -10.19 4.18 -11.13
C LYS A 146 -8.86 4.74 -11.59
N ILE A 147 -7.91 4.84 -10.67
CA ILE A 147 -6.53 5.20 -11.00
C ILE A 147 -5.86 4.01 -11.70
N THR A 148 -5.29 4.27 -12.88
CA THR A 148 -4.59 3.26 -13.69
C THR A 148 -3.08 3.51 -13.76
N ASP A 149 -2.65 4.73 -13.45
CA ASP A 149 -1.26 5.16 -13.36
C ASP A 149 -1.16 6.28 -12.31
N GLY A 150 -0.16 6.27 -11.44
CA GLY A 150 0.06 7.25 -10.38
C GLY A 150 -0.14 6.71 -8.97
N TYR A 151 -0.75 7.50 -8.08
CA TYR A 151 -0.92 7.16 -6.66
C TYR A 151 -2.38 7.20 -6.22
N GLU A 152 -2.79 6.17 -5.48
CA GLU A 152 -4.02 6.11 -4.69
C GLU A 152 -3.68 6.32 -3.20
N TYR A 153 -4.49 7.10 -2.48
CA TYR A 153 -4.24 7.44 -1.08
C TYR A 153 -5.36 6.98 -0.16
N MET A 154 -4.98 6.60 1.07
CA MET A 154 -5.86 6.27 2.17
C MET A 154 -5.37 7.00 3.42
N GLU A 155 -6.27 7.77 4.05
CA GLU A 155 -5.99 8.49 5.30
C GLU A 155 -6.27 7.59 6.51
N LEU A 156 -5.43 7.72 7.53
CA LEU A 156 -5.53 7.08 8.84
C LEU A 156 -5.44 8.17 9.90
N ASP A 157 -5.94 7.91 11.11
CA ASP A 157 -5.90 8.90 12.21
C ASP A 157 -4.48 9.40 12.55
N SER A 158 -3.46 8.57 12.32
CA SER A 158 -2.05 8.87 12.61
C SER A 158 -1.13 8.68 11.40
N GLY A 159 -1.66 8.68 10.18
CA GLY A 159 -0.86 8.35 9.01
C GLY A 159 -1.57 8.44 7.67
N ILE A 160 -0.80 8.22 6.62
CA ILE A 160 -1.29 8.11 5.25
C ILE A 160 -0.68 6.85 4.64
N ILE A 161 -1.50 6.06 3.97
CA ILE A 161 -1.06 4.99 3.09
C ILE A 161 -1.17 5.48 1.66
N SER A 162 -0.11 5.33 0.88
CA SER A 162 -0.12 5.60 -0.56
C SER A 162 0.25 4.35 -1.35
N LYS A 163 -0.56 4.03 -2.36
CA LYS A 163 -0.33 2.92 -3.29
C LYS A 163 0.10 3.49 -4.63
N LYS A 164 1.29 3.11 -5.09
CA LYS A 164 1.74 3.42 -6.44
C LYS A 164 1.16 2.38 -7.40
N ILE A 165 0.46 2.84 -8.42
CA ILE A 165 -0.17 2.05 -9.46
C ILE A 165 0.53 2.38 -10.78
N GLU A 166 0.99 1.38 -11.50
CA GLU A 166 1.56 1.51 -12.84
C GLU A 166 0.90 0.49 -13.75
N LYS A 167 0.25 0.95 -14.83
CA LYS A 167 -0.47 0.07 -15.78
C LYS A 167 -1.44 -0.88 -15.06
N GLU A 168 -2.28 -0.31 -14.20
CA GLU A 168 -3.30 -1.02 -13.41
C GLU A 168 -2.78 -2.01 -12.36
N LYS A 169 -1.47 -2.03 -12.10
CA LYS A 169 -0.85 -2.90 -11.09
C LYS A 169 -0.24 -2.10 -9.96
N THR A 170 -0.43 -2.54 -8.72
CA THR A 170 0.23 -1.95 -7.57
C THR A 170 1.72 -2.32 -7.58
N THR A 171 2.61 -1.33 -7.66
CA THR A 171 4.07 -1.53 -7.68
C THR A 171 4.76 -1.06 -6.41
N ALA A 172 4.10 -0.22 -5.61
CA ALA A 172 4.59 0.15 -4.28
C ALA A 172 3.46 0.48 -3.30
N LEU A 173 3.75 0.32 -2.01
CA LEU A 173 2.97 0.81 -0.88
C LEU A 173 3.90 1.63 0.00
N HIS A 174 3.53 2.87 0.31
CA HIS A 174 4.20 3.66 1.33
C HIS A 174 3.25 3.91 2.49
N ILE A 175 3.78 3.77 3.69
CA ILE A 175 3.08 4.00 4.96
C ILE A 175 3.80 5.12 5.65
N ASP A 176 3.17 6.30 5.63
CA ASP A 176 3.64 7.52 6.26
C ASP A 176 2.95 7.63 7.63
N ALA A 177 3.70 7.41 8.71
CA ALA A 177 3.20 7.56 10.07
C ALA A 177 3.66 8.89 10.66
N PHE A 178 2.72 9.60 11.31
CA PHE A 178 2.97 10.88 11.95
C PHE A 178 2.69 10.79 13.45
N ALA A 179 3.60 11.35 14.23
CA ALA A 179 3.39 11.72 15.62
C ALA A 179 3.96 13.14 15.84
N MET A 180 3.58 13.81 16.93
CA MET A 180 3.79 15.26 17.14
C MET A 180 5.15 15.82 16.67
N HIS A 181 6.24 15.05 16.81
CA HIS A 181 7.59 15.44 16.36
C HIS A 181 8.32 14.33 15.60
N TYR A 182 7.58 13.37 15.03
CA TYR A 182 8.17 12.20 14.40
C TYR A 182 7.42 11.85 13.12
N TYR A 183 8.19 11.69 12.05
CA TYR A 183 7.70 11.21 10.77
C TYR A 183 8.48 9.96 10.39
N GLN A 184 7.76 8.88 10.10
CA GLN A 184 8.37 7.65 9.60
C GLN A 184 7.67 7.18 8.34
N ARG A 185 8.44 6.97 7.27
CA ARG A 185 7.96 6.25 6.09
C ARG A 185 8.46 4.81 6.13
N THR A 186 7.56 3.86 5.95
CA THR A 186 7.91 2.50 5.55
C THR A 186 7.47 2.31 4.11
N SER A 187 8.38 1.86 3.25
CA SER A 187 8.12 1.61 1.83
C SER A 187 8.22 0.12 1.55
N LEU A 188 7.25 -0.39 0.79
CA LEU A 188 7.21 -1.73 0.26
C LEU A 188 7.15 -1.60 -1.26
N VAL A 189 8.21 -1.98 -1.95
CA VAL A 189 8.37 -1.77 -3.39
C VAL A 189 8.56 -3.11 -4.07
N LEU A 190 7.72 -3.42 -5.05
CA LEU A 190 7.82 -4.62 -5.83
C LEU A 190 8.82 -4.40 -6.98
N VAL A 191 9.95 -5.11 -6.92
CA VAL A 191 11.00 -5.09 -7.96
C VAL A 191 11.11 -6.49 -8.55
N SER A 192 10.56 -6.67 -9.76
CA SER A 192 10.43 -7.98 -10.39
C SER A 192 9.67 -8.96 -9.48
N ASP A 193 10.29 -10.06 -9.05
CA ASP A 193 9.71 -11.06 -8.15
C ASP A 193 10.25 -10.94 -6.72
N THR A 194 10.58 -9.72 -6.28
CA THR A 194 11.06 -9.45 -4.93
C THR A 194 10.40 -8.21 -4.35
N LEU A 195 9.86 -8.34 -3.14
CA LEU A 195 9.34 -7.22 -2.37
C LEU A 195 10.46 -6.66 -1.50
N ILE A 196 10.81 -5.40 -1.76
CA ILE A 196 11.80 -4.65 -0.98
C ILE A 196 11.06 -3.83 0.06
N ILE A 197 11.34 -4.08 1.33
CA ILE A 197 10.77 -3.36 2.47
C ILE A 197 11.89 -2.56 3.12
N GLY A 198 11.72 -1.25 3.20
CA GLY A 198 12.70 -0.34 3.79
C GLY A 198 12.03 0.84 4.48
N SER A 199 12.73 1.44 5.43
CA SER A 199 12.28 2.70 6.06
C SER A 199 13.41 3.71 5.96
N PRO A 200 13.29 4.75 5.13
CA PRO A 200 14.31 5.80 5.06
C PRO A 200 14.57 6.47 6.41
N THR A 201 13.61 6.50 7.33
CA THR A 201 13.77 7.19 8.63
C THR A 201 14.56 6.39 9.66
N ILE A 202 14.73 5.07 9.48
CA ILE A 202 15.64 4.27 10.33
C ILE A 202 17.11 4.68 10.08
N ALA A 203 17.37 5.36 8.96
CA ALA A 203 18.69 5.92 8.64
C ALA A 203 19.07 7.18 9.44
N ALA A 204 18.23 7.66 10.37
CA ALA A 204 18.63 8.74 11.29
C ALA A 204 19.82 8.35 12.20
N ALA A 205 20.14 7.04 12.29
CA ALA A 205 21.33 6.51 12.95
C ALA A 205 22.47 6.12 11.97
N GLY A 206 22.36 6.45 10.68
CA GLY A 206 23.36 6.17 9.63
C GLY A 206 23.30 4.76 9.03
N GLU A 207 22.68 3.79 9.70
CA GLU A 207 22.56 2.41 9.18
C GLU A 207 21.33 2.29 8.25
N SER A 208 21.52 1.87 6.99
CA SER A 208 20.42 1.56 6.07
C SER A 208 19.95 0.12 6.27
N ILE A 209 18.69 -0.07 6.67
CA ILE A 209 18.08 -1.40 6.80
C ILE A 209 17.19 -1.70 5.61
N GLU A 210 17.47 -2.83 4.95
CA GLU A 210 16.70 -3.31 3.81
C GLU A 210 16.28 -4.76 4.03
N ILE A 211 14.98 -5.02 3.87
CA ILE A 211 14.39 -6.34 3.98
C ILE A 211 13.96 -6.76 2.58
N ARG A 212 14.40 -7.94 2.13
CA ARG A 212 14.05 -8.51 0.82
C ARG A 212 13.21 -9.76 1.02
N LEU A 213 11.97 -9.74 0.56
CA LEU A 213 11.07 -10.88 0.57
C LEU A 213 10.89 -11.43 -0.85
N PHE A 214 11.13 -12.72 -1.03
CA PHE A 214 10.98 -13.41 -2.31
C PHE A 214 10.55 -14.87 -2.10
N ASN A 215 10.04 -15.50 -3.16
CA ASN A 215 9.71 -16.92 -3.16
C ASN A 215 10.78 -17.72 -3.91
N ASP A 216 11.34 -18.73 -3.26
CA ASP A 216 12.25 -19.72 -3.86
C ASP A 216 11.66 -21.12 -3.68
N ASN A 217 11.22 -21.73 -4.78
CA ASN A 217 10.70 -23.10 -4.80
C ASN A 217 9.64 -23.37 -3.71
N GLN A 218 8.62 -22.52 -3.62
CA GLN A 218 7.53 -22.59 -2.62
C GLN A 218 7.98 -22.31 -1.17
N THR A 219 9.17 -21.75 -0.99
CA THR A 219 9.64 -21.26 0.30
C THR A 219 9.75 -19.74 0.20
N TRP A 220 9.01 -19.05 1.05
CA TRP A 220 9.15 -17.61 1.20
C TRP A 220 10.36 -17.31 2.07
N ILE A 221 11.23 -16.43 1.58
CA ILE A 221 12.48 -16.09 2.24
C ILE A 221 12.52 -14.59 2.44
N THR A 222 12.73 -14.18 3.69
CA THR A 222 12.90 -12.78 4.08
C THR A 222 14.36 -12.57 4.48
N ASN A 223 15.17 -12.01 3.59
CA ASN A 223 16.55 -11.64 3.89
C ASN A 223 16.61 -10.25 4.51
N TYR A 224 17.41 -10.10 5.55
CA TYR A 224 17.62 -8.83 6.24
C TYR A 224 19.03 -8.35 5.94
N HIS A 225 19.15 -7.09 5.52
CA HIS A 225 20.41 -6.45 5.19
C HIS A 225 20.59 -5.17 6.03
N ILE A 226 21.81 -4.97 6.52
CA ILE A 226 22.26 -3.71 7.12
C ILE A 226 23.47 -3.26 6.31
N GLU A 227 23.44 -2.02 5.80
CA GLU A 227 24.52 -1.47 4.97
C GLU A 227 24.88 -2.36 3.76
N GLY A 228 23.87 -3.06 3.22
CA GLY A 228 24.02 -4.00 2.10
C GLY A 228 24.51 -5.40 2.49
N GLU A 229 24.96 -5.62 3.72
CA GLU A 229 25.39 -6.94 4.20
C GLU A 229 24.20 -7.75 4.74
N LYS A 230 24.06 -9.01 4.28
CA LYS A 230 23.03 -9.92 4.80
C LYS A 230 23.37 -10.33 6.23
N ILE A 231 22.51 -9.95 7.17
CA ILE A 231 22.69 -10.22 8.60
C ILE A 231 21.83 -11.39 9.11
N GLY A 232 20.85 -11.83 8.33
CA GLY A 232 19.97 -12.92 8.70
C GLY A 232 18.88 -13.19 7.68
N ALA A 233 18.12 -14.27 7.93
CA ALA A 233 16.98 -14.62 7.12
C ALA A 233 15.88 -15.27 7.94
N ASN A 234 14.64 -15.01 7.55
CA ASN A 234 13.51 -15.83 7.93
C ASN A 234 13.08 -16.69 6.75
N TYR A 235 12.54 -17.86 7.07
CA TYR A 235 12.04 -18.83 6.10
C TYR A 235 10.60 -19.14 6.46
N TYR A 236 9.75 -19.21 5.46
CA TYR A 236 8.37 -19.56 5.64
C TYR A 236 7.96 -20.57 4.58
N LYS A 237 7.34 -21.67 4.99
CA LYS A 237 6.85 -22.68 4.07
C LYS A 237 5.59 -23.37 4.57
N GLU A 238 4.61 -23.44 3.68
CA GLU A 238 3.44 -24.30 3.83
C GLU A 238 3.77 -25.77 3.51
N GLY A 239 3.27 -26.69 4.33
CA GLY A 239 3.39 -28.14 4.13
C GLY A 239 4.72 -28.72 4.57
N GLU A 240 5.21 -29.77 3.90
CA GLU A 240 6.45 -30.43 4.30
C GLU A 240 7.72 -29.73 3.80
N ILE A 241 8.70 -29.56 4.70
CA ILE A 241 10.07 -29.21 4.33
C ILE A 241 10.87 -30.47 4.01
N LYS A 242 11.28 -30.61 2.74
CA LYS A 242 12.18 -31.68 2.27
C LYS A 242 13.65 -31.42 2.61
N SER A 243 14.07 -30.15 2.55
CA SER A 243 15.44 -29.71 2.86
C SER A 243 15.38 -28.59 3.88
N LEU A 244 16.00 -28.81 5.04
CA LEU A 244 16.00 -27.82 6.11
C LEU A 244 17.00 -26.69 5.79
N PRO A 245 16.68 -25.43 6.13
CA PRO A 245 17.63 -24.33 5.99
C PRO A 245 18.83 -24.54 6.92
N ALA A 246 20.02 -24.12 6.50
CA ALA A 246 21.22 -24.15 7.33
C ALA A 246 21.18 -23.08 8.44
N ASP A 247 21.85 -23.36 9.55
CA ASP A 247 22.06 -22.45 10.69
C ASP A 247 20.79 -21.72 11.15
N CYS A 248 19.70 -22.48 11.26
CA CYS A 248 18.36 -21.97 11.45
C CYS A 248 17.68 -22.61 12.66
N THR A 249 16.94 -21.82 13.40
CA THR A 249 15.93 -22.30 14.34
C THR A 249 14.59 -22.36 13.61
N LEU A 250 13.98 -23.53 13.54
CA LEU A 250 12.73 -23.80 12.82
C LEU A 250 11.64 -24.23 13.81
N PHE A 251 10.47 -23.63 13.67
CA PHE A 251 9.22 -24.04 14.29
C PHE A 251 8.31 -24.65 13.22
N THR A 252 7.65 -25.74 13.55
CA THR A 252 6.56 -26.31 12.75
C THR A 252 5.29 -26.28 13.59
N TYR A 253 4.18 -25.80 13.05
CA TYR A 253 2.90 -25.67 13.74
C TYR A 253 1.73 -25.83 12.77
N ASP A 254 0.55 -26.16 13.29
CA ASP A 254 -0.68 -26.16 12.52
C ASP A 254 -1.50 -24.91 12.84
N GLN A 255 -2.10 -24.33 11.80
CA GLN A 255 -3.07 -23.25 11.91
C GLN A 255 -4.07 -23.41 10.76
N ASN A 256 -5.37 -23.26 11.04
CA ASN A 256 -6.43 -23.41 10.03
C ASN A 256 -6.37 -24.74 9.24
N ASN A 257 -6.02 -25.85 9.90
CA ASN A 257 -5.81 -27.19 9.33
C ASN A 257 -4.66 -27.29 8.30
N VAL A 258 -3.74 -26.32 8.30
CA VAL A 258 -2.55 -26.31 7.44
C VAL A 258 -1.31 -26.33 8.31
N THR A 259 -0.33 -27.15 7.95
CA THR A 259 0.97 -27.17 8.62
C THR A 259 1.89 -26.12 8.02
N TYR A 260 2.44 -25.27 8.87
CA TYR A 260 3.39 -24.23 8.50
C TYR A 260 4.73 -24.47 9.15
N ASN A 261 5.78 -24.00 8.48
CA ASN A 261 7.13 -24.01 9.00
C ASN A 261 7.68 -22.60 8.95
N PHE A 262 8.15 -22.13 10.10
CA PHE A 262 8.78 -20.83 10.25
C PHE A 262 10.21 -21.02 10.73
N GLY A 263 11.18 -20.51 9.97
CA GLY A 263 12.60 -20.57 10.28
C GLY A 263 13.20 -19.19 10.51
N ARG A 264 14.17 -19.10 11.41
CA ARG A 264 14.99 -17.91 11.65
C ARG A 264 16.47 -18.29 11.76
N GLY A 265 17.33 -17.67 10.94
CA GLY A 265 18.77 -17.95 10.93
C GLY A 265 19.63 -16.68 10.75
N GLY A 266 20.91 -16.77 11.17
CA GLY A 266 21.93 -15.73 10.95
C GLY A 266 21.99 -14.56 11.95
N PHE A 267 20.91 -14.25 12.68
CA PHE A 267 20.81 -13.03 13.51
C PHE A 267 21.66 -12.98 14.80
N LYS A 268 22.54 -13.95 15.08
CA LYS A 268 23.23 -14.08 16.38
C LYS A 268 23.98 -12.82 16.81
N LYS A 269 24.54 -12.05 15.86
CA LYS A 269 25.30 -10.82 16.15
C LYS A 269 24.42 -9.57 16.33
N TYR A 270 23.15 -9.63 15.92
CA TYR A 270 22.25 -8.48 15.83
C TYR A 270 20.97 -8.64 16.67
N SER A 271 20.85 -9.72 17.44
CA SER A 271 19.64 -10.03 18.21
C SER A 271 19.23 -8.96 19.23
N GLY A 272 20.19 -8.20 19.77
CA GLY A 272 19.92 -7.09 20.69
C GLY A 272 19.64 -5.74 20.01
N LYS A 273 19.90 -5.62 18.69
CA LYS A 273 19.63 -4.40 17.91
C LYS A 273 18.34 -4.49 17.10
N LEU A 274 17.90 -5.70 16.79
CA LEU A 274 16.72 -5.96 15.97
C LEU A 274 15.46 -6.15 16.84
N ASP A 275 15.06 -5.11 17.57
CA ASP A 275 13.66 -4.91 18.00
C ASP A 275 12.81 -4.33 16.85
N LEU A 276 13.32 -4.44 15.63
CA LEU A 276 12.81 -3.76 14.44
C LEU A 276 11.48 -4.35 14.00
N ILE A 277 10.48 -3.46 14.00
CA ILE A 277 9.16 -3.52 13.35
C ILE A 277 8.61 -4.94 13.23
N ASP A 278 7.60 -5.20 14.04
CA ASP A 278 6.84 -6.45 14.12
C ASP A 278 6.01 -6.77 12.85
N ILE A 279 6.52 -6.47 11.65
CA ILE A 279 6.05 -7.10 10.41
C ILE A 279 6.06 -8.63 10.58
N GLN A 280 6.98 -9.15 11.40
CA GLN A 280 7.00 -10.56 11.80
C GLN A 280 5.70 -11.01 12.47
N LYS A 281 5.11 -10.23 13.39
CA LYS A 281 3.80 -10.56 13.98
C LYS A 281 2.71 -10.66 12.91
N MET A 282 2.66 -9.72 11.97
CA MET A 282 1.70 -9.81 10.85
C MET A 282 1.84 -11.11 10.03
N TYR A 283 3.05 -11.64 9.86
CA TYR A 283 3.29 -12.91 9.17
C TYR A 283 2.81 -14.14 9.96
N PHE A 284 2.97 -14.14 11.28
CA PHE A 284 2.47 -15.22 12.13
C PHE A 284 0.94 -15.25 12.21
N GLU A 285 0.31 -14.09 12.06
CA GLU A 285 -1.16 -13.97 12.16
C GLU A 285 -1.89 -14.42 10.91
N LYS A 286 -1.31 -14.16 9.74
CA LYS A 286 -1.93 -14.45 8.45
C LYS A 286 -1.02 -15.30 7.57
N PRO A 287 -0.64 -16.51 8.02
CA PRO A 287 0.21 -17.41 7.25
C PRO A 287 -0.36 -17.71 5.84
N GLU A 288 -1.67 -17.56 5.65
CA GLU A 288 -2.37 -17.83 4.40
C GLU A 288 -1.90 -16.93 3.25
N ILE A 289 -1.41 -15.71 3.53
CA ILE A 289 -0.93 -14.81 2.47
C ILE A 289 0.25 -15.43 1.70
N PHE A 290 1.02 -16.29 2.37
CA PHE A 290 2.14 -16.99 1.76
C PHE A 290 1.73 -18.25 0.99
N ALA A 291 0.47 -18.67 1.04
CA ALA A 291 -0.04 -19.73 0.17
C ALA A 291 -0.03 -19.28 -1.30
N ASN A 292 -0.16 -17.98 -1.54
CA ASN A 292 -0.06 -17.42 -2.86
C ASN A 292 1.36 -17.59 -3.42
N LYS A 293 1.47 -18.07 -4.67
CA LYS A 293 2.77 -18.26 -5.34
C LYS A 293 3.13 -17.11 -6.27
N ASN A 294 2.15 -16.27 -6.61
CA ASN A 294 2.35 -15.12 -7.48
C ASN A 294 2.68 -13.90 -6.62
N MET A 295 3.81 -13.23 -6.90
CA MET A 295 4.25 -12.09 -6.09
C MET A 295 3.29 -10.90 -6.14
N GLN A 296 2.63 -10.64 -7.28
CA GLN A 296 1.65 -9.55 -7.37
C GLN A 296 0.44 -9.85 -6.49
N SER A 297 -0.12 -11.05 -6.60
CA SER A 297 -1.28 -11.45 -5.80
C SER A 297 -0.94 -11.53 -4.31
N PHE A 298 0.26 -12.03 -3.96
CA PHE A 298 0.81 -11.93 -2.61
C PHE A 298 0.83 -10.48 -2.13
N PHE A 299 1.35 -9.56 -2.96
CA PHE A 299 1.49 -8.16 -2.59
C PHE A 299 0.11 -7.49 -2.37
N ASP A 300 -0.86 -7.74 -3.25
CA ASP A 300 -2.21 -7.20 -3.11
C ASP A 300 -2.92 -7.75 -1.85
N GLU A 301 -2.79 -9.05 -1.57
CA GLU A 301 -3.31 -9.69 -0.35
C GLU A 301 -2.62 -9.16 0.89
N PHE A 302 -1.29 -8.98 0.84
CA PHE A 302 -0.50 -8.41 1.91
C PHE A 302 -0.97 -6.99 2.23
N ILE A 303 -1.13 -6.12 1.22
CA ILE A 303 -1.65 -4.76 1.41
C ILE A 303 -3.02 -4.79 2.08
N LYS A 304 -3.93 -5.64 1.59
CA LYS A 304 -5.27 -5.78 2.16
C LYS A 304 -5.22 -6.23 3.63
N ALA A 305 -4.42 -7.26 3.91
CA ALA A 305 -4.24 -7.80 5.25
C ALA A 305 -3.67 -6.75 6.21
N PHE A 306 -2.70 -5.97 5.73
CA PHE A 306 -2.03 -4.90 6.47
C PHE A 306 -2.99 -3.74 6.78
N THR A 307 -3.75 -3.27 5.80
CA THR A 307 -4.75 -2.22 5.98
C THR A 307 -5.79 -2.60 7.03
N VAL A 308 -6.31 -3.83 6.96
CA VAL A 308 -7.27 -4.34 7.95
C VAL A 308 -6.67 -4.33 9.35
N GLU A 309 -5.39 -4.68 9.49
CA GLU A 309 -4.73 -4.74 10.78
C GLU A 309 -4.56 -3.36 11.42
N ILE A 310 -4.16 -2.37 10.62
CA ILE A 310 -4.01 -0.99 11.08
C ILE A 310 -5.35 -0.39 11.55
N GLN A 311 -6.46 -0.80 10.94
CA GLN A 311 -7.78 -0.24 11.24
C GLN A 311 -8.44 -0.86 12.48
N LYS A 312 -7.87 -1.89 13.10
CA LYS A 312 -8.44 -2.48 14.31
C LYS A 312 -8.21 -1.57 15.52
N GLU A 313 -9.30 -1.07 16.11
CA GLU A 313 -9.27 -0.21 17.30
C GLU A 313 -8.75 -0.93 18.55
N ASP A 314 -9.00 -2.24 18.67
CA ASP A 314 -8.58 -3.06 19.80
C ASP A 314 -7.41 -3.96 19.43
N ARG A 315 -6.27 -3.75 20.11
CA ARG A 315 -5.12 -4.66 20.13
C ARG A 315 -5.45 -5.91 20.95
N GLN A 316 -6.46 -6.68 20.55
CA GLN A 316 -6.66 -8.00 21.15
C GLN A 316 -5.37 -8.79 20.94
N ARG A 317 -4.80 -9.28 22.04
CA ARG A 317 -3.61 -10.11 21.98
C ARG A 317 -3.92 -11.31 21.10
N LEU A 318 -3.01 -11.51 20.15
CA LEU A 318 -3.06 -12.59 19.20
C LEU A 318 -3.20 -13.92 19.92
N GLN A 319 -4.04 -14.79 19.35
CA GLN A 319 -4.07 -16.18 19.79
C GLN A 319 -2.78 -16.83 19.32
N GLU A 320 -2.05 -17.43 20.26
CA GLU A 320 -0.92 -18.30 19.94
C GLU A 320 -1.39 -19.41 18.99
N PRO A 321 -0.50 -19.96 18.14
CA PRO A 321 -0.86 -21.04 17.22
C PRO A 321 -1.50 -22.19 18.00
N GLU A 322 -2.53 -22.79 17.40
CA GLU A 322 -3.39 -23.75 18.10
C GLU A 322 -2.64 -25.04 18.47
N ILE A 323 -1.67 -25.47 17.63
CA ILE A 323 -0.98 -26.76 17.79
C ILE A 323 0.46 -26.70 17.24
N PHE A 324 1.46 -27.02 18.06
CA PHE A 324 2.86 -27.14 17.63
C PHE A 324 3.21 -28.56 17.19
N ARG A 325 4.02 -28.69 16.14
CA ARG A 325 4.57 -29.97 15.63
C ARG A 325 6.07 -30.09 15.78
N GLY A 326 6.80 -29.02 16.06
CA GLY A 326 8.23 -29.16 16.29
C GLY A 326 8.99 -27.85 16.49
N TYR A 327 10.19 -28.01 17.03
CA TYR A 327 11.19 -27.00 17.24
C TYR A 327 12.55 -27.64 17.00
N ILE A 328 13.27 -27.22 15.97
CA ILE A 328 14.58 -27.77 15.62
C ILE A 328 15.59 -26.66 15.34
N ILE A 329 16.84 -26.93 15.68
CA ILE A 329 18.01 -26.11 15.36
C ILE A 329 18.86 -26.90 14.37
N THR A 330 19.18 -26.27 13.24
CA THR A 330 19.97 -26.89 12.18
C THR A 330 21.41 -26.38 12.17
N GLY A 331 22.31 -27.20 11.63
CA GLY A 331 23.72 -26.87 11.43
C GLY A 331 23.99 -26.28 10.04
N GLU A 332 25.27 -26.15 9.70
CA GLU A 332 25.75 -25.48 8.47
C GLU A 332 25.25 -26.14 7.17
N LYS A 333 24.87 -27.42 7.20
CA LYS A 333 24.35 -28.16 6.03
C LYS A 333 22.86 -28.49 6.14
N GLY A 334 22.16 -27.89 7.12
CA GLY A 334 20.74 -28.14 7.36
C GLY A 334 20.46 -29.42 8.17
N GLU A 335 21.48 -30.13 8.66
CA GLU A 335 21.29 -31.28 9.55
C GLU A 335 20.72 -30.84 10.91
N ILE A 336 19.86 -31.66 11.52
CA ILE A 336 19.27 -31.34 12.83
C ILE A 336 20.31 -31.53 13.92
N ILE A 337 20.70 -30.44 14.59
CA ILE A 337 21.67 -30.45 15.70
C ILE A 337 20.98 -30.67 17.04
N LYS A 338 19.87 -29.97 17.29
CA LYS A 338 19.09 -30.05 18.54
C LYS A 338 17.62 -29.84 18.20
N GLY A 339 16.71 -30.44 18.97
CA GLY A 339 15.28 -30.16 18.78
C GLY A 339 14.36 -31.31 19.15
N ILE A 340 13.07 -31.05 18.97
CA ILE A 340 11.98 -32.02 19.10
C ILE A 340 11.06 -31.88 17.89
N ARG A 341 10.61 -33.00 17.32
CA ARG A 341 9.70 -32.98 16.17
C ARG A 341 8.71 -34.13 16.22
N PHE A 342 7.45 -33.80 15.97
CA PHE A 342 6.34 -34.73 15.80
C PHE A 342 6.25 -35.21 14.35
N PHE A 343 5.91 -36.48 14.18
CA PHE A 343 5.69 -37.14 12.92
C PHE A 343 4.36 -37.88 12.98
N GLU A 344 3.52 -37.61 11.99
CA GLU A 344 2.22 -38.26 11.83
C GLU A 344 2.28 -39.20 10.63
N LYS A 345 1.89 -40.46 10.85
CA LYS A 345 1.66 -41.44 9.78
C LYS A 345 0.27 -42.03 9.98
N GLU A 346 -0.33 -42.54 8.92
CA GLU A 346 -1.70 -43.08 8.91
C GLU A 346 -2.01 -44.04 10.07
N THR A 347 -1.02 -44.81 10.53
CA THR A 347 -1.22 -45.84 11.57
C THR A 347 -0.36 -45.63 12.83
N ASP A 348 0.55 -44.66 12.85
CA ASP A 348 1.52 -44.50 13.95
C ASP A 348 2.07 -43.08 14.01
N SER A 349 1.70 -42.35 15.07
CA SER A 349 2.27 -41.04 15.38
C SER A 349 3.34 -41.17 16.46
N TYR A 350 4.41 -40.42 16.32
CA TYR A 350 5.53 -40.42 17.25
C TYR A 350 6.25 -39.08 17.23
N TYR A 351 7.08 -38.83 18.22
CA TYR A 351 8.03 -37.73 18.18
C TYR A 351 9.46 -38.24 18.29
N GLU A 352 10.39 -37.39 17.88
CA GLU A 352 11.83 -37.63 18.00
C GLU A 352 12.49 -36.41 18.66
N GLU A 353 13.41 -36.68 19.59
CA GLU A 353 14.29 -35.65 20.18
C GLU A 353 15.71 -35.80 19.65
N TYR A 354 16.36 -34.67 19.46
CA TYR A 354 17.68 -34.53 18.86
C TYR A 354 18.60 -33.76 19.79
N LYS A 355 19.84 -34.24 19.95
CA LYS A 355 20.91 -33.56 20.68
C LYS A 355 22.26 -33.86 20.03
N ASN A 356 23.06 -32.83 19.80
CA ASN A 356 24.38 -32.92 19.17
C ASN A 356 24.39 -33.69 17.84
N GLY A 357 23.41 -33.43 16.97
CA GLY A 357 23.32 -34.08 15.66
C GLY A 357 22.76 -35.50 15.67
N LYS A 358 22.38 -36.03 16.85
CA LYS A 358 21.93 -37.42 17.02
C LYS A 358 20.52 -37.47 17.58
N LYS A 359 19.76 -38.47 17.12
CA LYS A 359 18.47 -38.84 17.68
C LYS A 359 18.67 -39.53 19.02
N ILE A 360 18.15 -38.94 20.09
CA ILE A 360 18.31 -39.45 21.46
C ILE A 360 17.05 -40.12 22.00
N LYS A 361 15.88 -39.76 21.45
CA LYS A 361 14.58 -40.29 21.87
C LYS A 361 13.68 -40.50 20.67
N LYS A 362 12.87 -41.55 20.71
CA LYS A 362 11.75 -41.79 19.80
C LYS A 362 10.65 -42.50 20.56
N GLU A 363 9.48 -41.89 20.63
CA GLU A 363 8.37 -42.39 21.44
C GLU A 363 7.05 -42.16 20.73
N LYS A 364 6.16 -43.15 20.80
CA LYS A 364 4.82 -43.07 20.22
C LYS A 364 3.97 -42.15 21.07
N ILE A 365 3.29 -41.22 20.43
CA ILE A 365 2.43 -40.24 21.09
C ILE A 365 1.44 -39.70 20.07
N ASP A 366 0.23 -39.32 20.49
CA ASP A 366 -0.67 -38.53 19.65
C ASP A 366 -0.32 -37.03 19.71
N LEU A 367 -0.87 -36.25 18.77
CA LEU A 367 -0.58 -34.83 18.63
C LEU A 367 -1.01 -34.00 19.85
N ILE A 368 -2.09 -34.42 20.53
CA ILE A 368 -2.64 -33.72 21.71
C ILE A 368 -1.66 -33.88 22.89
N ASN A 369 -1.25 -35.11 23.17
CA ASN A 369 -0.29 -35.41 24.23
C ASN A 369 1.11 -34.85 23.89
N PHE A 370 1.48 -34.77 22.61
CA PHE A 370 2.71 -34.12 22.17
C PHE A 370 2.79 -32.65 22.59
N GLN A 371 1.68 -31.90 22.65
CA GLN A 371 1.72 -30.49 23.06
C GLN A 371 2.31 -30.30 24.46
N LYS A 372 1.98 -31.22 25.38
CA LYS A 372 2.53 -31.22 26.74
C LYS A 372 4.04 -31.51 26.71
N THR A 373 4.45 -32.59 26.04
CA THR A 373 5.88 -32.96 25.89
C THR A 373 6.69 -31.85 25.22
N PHE A 374 6.11 -31.19 24.22
CA PHE A 374 6.72 -30.06 23.52
C PHE A 374 6.96 -28.88 24.45
N LYS A 375 5.96 -28.52 25.27
CA LYS A 375 6.08 -27.44 26.26
C LYS A 375 7.15 -27.75 27.31
N GLU A 376 7.15 -28.96 27.86
CA GLU A 376 8.18 -29.42 28.81
C GLU A 376 9.59 -29.34 28.20
N TYR A 377 9.74 -29.76 26.94
CA TYR A 377 11.01 -29.66 26.20
C TYR A 377 11.47 -28.20 26.03
N LEU A 378 10.57 -27.28 25.70
CA LEU A 378 10.90 -25.86 25.56
C LEU A 378 11.31 -25.23 26.89
N GLU A 379 10.61 -25.57 27.98
CA GLU A 379 10.93 -25.11 29.33
C GLU A 379 12.30 -25.61 29.79
N SER A 380 12.64 -26.88 29.55
CA SER A 380 13.97 -27.41 29.88
C SER A 380 15.07 -26.73 29.07
N THR A 381 14.80 -26.45 27.79
CA THR A 381 15.79 -25.86 26.88
C THR A 381 16.09 -24.38 27.19
N ARG A 382 15.16 -23.65 27.81
CA ARG A 382 15.37 -22.26 28.23
C ARG A 382 16.26 -22.13 29.47
N ASN A 383 16.38 -23.19 30.26
CA ASN A 383 17.18 -23.22 31.48
C ASN A 383 18.61 -23.76 31.26
N ASP A 384 18.89 -24.30 30.07
CA ASP A 384 20.22 -24.69 29.58
C ASP A 384 20.91 -23.50 28.88
#